data_AF-A0A944CA12-F1
#
_entry.id   AF-A0A944CA12-F1
#
_cell.length_a   1.000
_cell.length_b   1.000
_cell.length_c   1.000
_cell.angle_alpha   90.00
_cell.angle_beta   90.00
_cell.angle_gamma   90.00
#
_symmetry.space_group_name_H-M   'P 1'
#
loop_
_entity.id
_entity.type
_entity.pdbx_description
1 polymer ?
#
loop_
_entity_poly.entity_id
_entity_poly.type
_entity_poly.pdbx_seq_one_letter_code
_entity_poly.pdbx_strand_id
1 'polypeptide(L)' 'RVVVTQSDSGRAFPAVDLAAEIESLCGVKPAAVYGDARSALDALCGESFIACGTITLIAEIAAILA' A
#
# COMPACT_ATOMS: atom_id res chain seq x y z
N ARG A 1 -0.50 5.13 10.78
CA ARG A 1 0.13 3.80 10.62
C ARG A 1 0.52 3.61 9.16
N VAL A 2 1.54 2.78 8.86
CA VAL A 2 1.92 2.46 7.47
C VAL A 2 1.25 1.15 7.08
N VAL A 3 0.56 1.13 5.95
CA VAL A 3 0.03 -0.09 5.33
C VAL A 3 0.68 -0.23 3.97
N VAL A 4 1.14 -1.43 3.63
CA VAL A 4 1.75 -1.73 2.35
C VAL A 4 0.78 -2.56 1.53
N THR A 5 0.72 -2.31 0.22
CA THR A 5 -0.11 -3.08 -0.71
C THR A 5 0.64 -3.37 -1.99
N GLN A 6 0.28 -4.46 -2.66
CA GLN A 6 0.72 -4.75 -4.01
C GLN A 6 -0.12 -3.95 -5.02
N SER A 7 0.55 -3.28 -5.96
CA SER A 7 -0.06 -2.69 -7.16
C SER A 7 -0.07 -3.71 -8.30
N ASP A 8 -1.03 -3.59 -9.22
CA ASP A 8 -1.19 -4.48 -10.38
C ASP A 8 -0.17 -4.19 -11.50
N SER A 9 0.66 -3.16 -11.34
CA SER A 9 1.79 -2.93 -12.23
C SER A 9 2.76 -4.12 -12.21
N GLY A 10 3.06 -4.69 -13.38
CA GLY A 10 4.10 -5.73 -13.52
C GLY A 10 5.53 -5.26 -13.18
N ARG A 11 5.71 -3.98 -12.87
CA ARG A 11 6.97 -3.41 -12.35
C ARG A 11 6.90 -3.08 -10.85
N ALA A 12 5.81 -3.40 -10.19
CA ALA A 12 5.65 -3.10 -8.77
C ALA A 12 6.64 -3.93 -7.94
N PHE A 13 7.31 -3.26 -7.01
CA PHE A 13 8.17 -3.94 -6.04
C PHE A 13 7.30 -4.86 -5.15
N PRO A 14 7.73 -6.09 -4.83
CA PRO A 14 6.92 -7.00 -4.04
C PRO A 14 6.53 -6.39 -2.68
N ALA A 15 5.26 -6.43 -2.33
CA ALA A 15 4.73 -5.78 -1.13
C ALA A 15 5.39 -6.27 0.17
N VAL A 16 5.69 -7.57 0.26
CA VAL A 16 6.36 -8.17 1.43
C VAL A 16 7.79 -7.65 1.55
N ASP A 17 8.53 -7.59 0.45
CA ASP A 17 9.90 -7.08 0.43
C ASP A 17 9.91 -5.58 0.73
N LEU A 18 8.93 -4.82 0.21
CA LEU A 18 8.81 -3.39 0.49
C LEU A 18 8.61 -3.15 1.99
N ALA A 19 7.79 -3.99 2.64
CA ALA A 19 7.55 -3.87 4.07
C ALA A 19 8.83 -4.10 4.89
N ALA A 20 9.65 -5.08 4.48
CA ALA A 20 10.95 -5.33 5.11
C ALA A 20 11.92 -4.16 4.89
N GLU A 21 11.97 -3.58 3.69
CA GLU A 21 12.80 -2.41 3.40
C GLU A 21 12.37 -1.18 4.19
N ILE A 22 11.07 -0.93 4.35
CA ILE A 22 10.55 0.17 5.19
C ILE A 22 10.99 -0.01 6.65
N GLU A 23 10.91 -1.23 7.18
CA GLU A 23 11.37 -1.52 8.55
C GLU A 23 12.89 -1.33 8.69
N SER A 24 13.66 -1.84 7.72
CA SER A 24 15.13 -1.75 7.70
C SER A 24 15.65 -0.31 7.57
N LEU A 25 15.10 0.45 6.61
CA LEU A 25 15.60 1.78 6.25
C LEU A 25 15.03 2.90 7.12
N CYS A 26 13.79 2.76 7.57
CA CYS A 26 13.10 3.82 8.32
C CYS A 26 12.92 3.49 9.80
N GLY A 27 13.20 2.25 10.23
CA GLY A 27 12.92 1.80 11.61
C GLY A 27 11.42 1.77 11.95
N VAL A 28 10.55 1.80 10.93
CA VAL A 28 9.09 1.80 11.10
C VAL A 28 8.56 0.47 10.59
N LYS A 29 7.99 -0.33 11.48
CA LYS A 29 7.31 -1.57 11.08
C LYS A 29 5.94 -1.26 10.46
N PRO A 30 5.66 -1.65 9.21
CA PRO A 30 4.33 -1.53 8.64
C PRO A 30 3.30 -2.32 9.46
N ALA A 31 2.12 -1.73 9.63
CA ALA A 31 1.03 -2.33 10.40
C ALA A 31 0.40 -3.54 9.70
N ALA A 32 0.41 -3.56 8.37
CA ALA A 32 -0.09 -4.65 7.55
C ALA A 32 0.49 -4.60 6.13
N VAL A 33 0.48 -5.76 5.46
CA VAL A 33 0.83 -5.93 4.05
C VAL A 33 -0.34 -6.65 3.37
N TYR A 34 -0.85 -6.09 2.28
CA TYR A 34 -1.96 -6.63 1.51
C TYR A 34 -1.54 -6.98 0.08
N GLY A 35 -2.18 -8.01 -0.47
CA GLY A 35 -1.90 -8.50 -1.83
C GLY A 35 -2.57 -7.68 -2.94
N ASP A 36 -3.42 -6.71 -2.59
CA ASP A 36 -4.12 -5.86 -3.54
C ASP A 36 -4.65 -4.58 -2.86
N ALA A 37 -4.83 -3.53 -3.66
CA ALA A 37 -5.23 -2.21 -3.18
C ALA A 37 -6.63 -2.18 -2.54
N ARG A 38 -7.55 -3.08 -2.93
CA ARG A 38 -8.90 -3.12 -2.36
C ARG A 38 -8.87 -3.66 -0.94
N SER A 39 -8.17 -4.76 -0.71
CA SER A 39 -7.94 -5.33 0.62
C SER A 39 -7.29 -4.31 1.57
N ALA A 40 -6.33 -3.52 1.08
CA ALA A 40 -5.71 -2.45 1.86
C ALA A 40 -6.69 -1.31 2.19
N LEU A 41 -7.53 -0.91 1.23
CA LEU A 41 -8.50 0.15 1.43
C LEU A 41 -9.62 -0.27 2.39
N ASP A 42 -10.15 -1.49 2.25
CA ASP A 42 -11.18 -2.04 3.13
C ASP A 42 -10.68 -2.07 4.59
N ALA A 43 -9.39 -2.35 4.80
CA ALA A 43 -8.75 -2.32 6.12
C ALA A 43 -8.54 -0.91 6.69
N LEU A 44 -8.67 0.13 5.87
CA LEU A 44 -8.60 1.55 6.23
C LEU A 44 -9.99 2.21 6.29
N CYS A 45 -11.06 1.43 6.17
CA CYS A 45 -12.43 1.95 6.19
C CYS A 45 -12.70 2.79 7.45
N GLY A 46 -13.17 4.02 7.26
CA GLY A 46 -13.44 4.97 8.35
C GLY A 46 -12.19 5.72 8.87
N GLU A 47 -11.00 5.46 8.33
CA GLU A 47 -9.79 6.21 8.64
C GLU A 47 -9.46 7.21 7.51
N SER A 48 -8.97 8.40 7.87
CA SER A 48 -8.31 9.27 6.90
C SER A 48 -6.93 8.69 6.58
N PHE A 49 -6.60 8.57 5.29
CA PHE A 49 -5.32 8.00 4.84
C PHE A 49 -4.68 8.85 3.74
N ILE A 50 -3.40 8.59 3.48
CA ILE A 50 -2.65 9.14 2.35
C ILE A 50 -2.26 7.96 1.46
N ALA A 51 -2.68 7.99 0.20
CA ALA A 51 -2.19 7.09 -0.84
C ALA A 51 -0.90 7.65 -1.45
N CYS A 52 0.19 6.88 -1.43
CA CYS A 52 1.48 7.30 -1.98
C CYS A 52 2.29 6.11 -2.53
N GLY A 53 3.44 6.41 -3.17
CA GLY A 53 4.39 5.42 -3.68
C GLY A 53 4.54 5.47 -5.19
N THR A 54 3.45 5.31 -5.94
CA THR A 54 3.47 5.39 -7.41
C THR A 54 2.19 6.01 -7.97
N ILE A 55 2.27 6.62 -9.16
CA ILE A 55 1.08 7.14 -9.85
C ILE A 55 0.09 6.04 -10.21
N THR A 56 0.56 4.82 -10.50
CA THR A 56 -0.29 3.67 -10.81
C THR A 56 -1.15 3.28 -9.60
N LEU A 57 -0.54 3.13 -8.42
CA LEU A 57 -1.28 2.82 -7.20
C LEU A 57 -2.31 3.91 -6.85
N ILE A 58 -1.95 5.18 -7.05
CA ILE A 58 -2.89 6.30 -6.83
C ILE A 58 -4.09 6.19 -7.76
N ALA A 59 -3.89 5.84 -9.04
CA ALA A 59 -4.97 5.65 -10.00
C ALA A 59 -5.85 4.43 -9.65
N GLU A 60 -5.24 3.31 -9.22
CA GLU A 60 -5.96 2.13 -8.74
C GLU A 60 -6.89 2.47 -7.57
N ILE A 61 -6.37 3.18 -6.55
CA ILE A 61 -7.15 3.61 -5.39
C ILE A 61 -8.27 4.58 -5.81
N ALA A 62 -7.98 5.54 -6.69
CA ALA A 62 -8.99 6.46 -7.20
C ALA A 62 -10.12 5.72 -7.94
N ALA A 63 -9.80 4.70 -8.73
CA ALA A 63 -10.78 3.88 -9.44
C ALA A 63 -11.64 3.01 -8.49
N ILE A 64 -11.08 2.57 -7.36
CA ILE A 64 -11.79 1.80 -6.33
C ILE A 64 -12.79 2.68 -5.55
N LEU A 65 -12.47 3.97 -5.39
CA LEU A 65 -13.25 4.97 -4.65
C LEU A 65 -14.30 5.71 -5.49
N ALA A 66 -14.22 5.61 -6.82
CA ALA A 66 -15.17 6.21 -7.75
C ALA A 66 -16.50 5.44 -7.77
#